data_AF-A0A6F8TRW0-F1
#
_entry.id   AF-A0A6F8TRW0-F1
#
_cell.length_a   1.000
_cell.length_b   1.000
_cell.length_c   1.000
_cell.angle_alpha   90.00
_cell.angle_beta   90.00
_cell.angle_gamma   90.00
#
_symmetry.space_group_name_H-M   'P 1'
#
loop_
_entity.id
_entity.type
_entity.pdbx_description
1 polymer ?
#
loop_
_entity_poly.entity_id
_entity_poly.type
_entity_poly.pdbx_seq_one_letter_code
_entity_poly.pdbx_strand_id
1 'polypeptide(L)'
;MRVSLDLIKTFMVILIVSVAMTACTSSDEKDENETTITTFLEKEFTGPDEELKSALNEEGAFPPALEAYVDEHYTPLVHDVEKMINENQILVFLRMADANGYQLNPGSMEIKKVEDHAYEYEVEVEYSKGEDHHTAKVQGLINLNEEGKIVTIRSRDDGGLLEKLAE
;
A
#
# COMPACT_ATOMS: atom_id res chain seq x y z
N MET A 1 -41.72 -72.25 -17.90
CA MET A 1 -40.61 -71.28 -17.87
C MET A 1 -41.24 -69.90 -17.97
N ARG A 2 -41.36 -69.17 -16.86
CA ARG A 2 -42.03 -67.86 -16.77
C ARG A 2 -40.97 -66.77 -16.82
N VAL A 3 -41.21 -65.77 -17.66
CA VAL A 3 -40.47 -64.51 -17.71
C VAL A 3 -41.04 -63.60 -16.64
N SER A 4 -40.18 -63.09 -15.76
CA SER A 4 -40.36 -61.83 -15.04
C SER A 4 -38.99 -61.37 -14.56
N LEU A 5 -38.38 -60.42 -15.27
CA LEU A 5 -37.17 -59.74 -14.81
C LEU A 5 -37.52 -58.27 -14.61
N ASP A 6 -37.92 -57.98 -13.37
CA ASP A 6 -38.15 -56.65 -12.86
C ASP A 6 -36.85 -55.84 -12.92
N LEU A 7 -36.83 -54.89 -13.84
CA LEU A 7 -36.68 -53.46 -13.56
C LEU A 7 -35.97 -53.06 -12.24
N ILE A 8 -34.89 -52.28 -12.41
CA ILE A 8 -34.32 -51.27 -11.48
C ILE A 8 -33.29 -51.72 -10.42
N LYS A 9 -32.22 -50.89 -10.33
CA LYS A 9 -31.07 -50.85 -9.39
C LYS A 9 -29.96 -51.83 -9.77
N THR A 10 -28.81 -51.40 -10.29
CA THR A 10 -27.96 -50.33 -9.75
C THR A 10 -26.98 -49.94 -10.84
N PHE A 11 -27.03 -48.69 -11.28
CA PHE A 11 -26.19 -48.10 -12.31
C PHE A 11 -24.76 -47.94 -11.76
N MET A 12 -23.94 -48.97 -11.90
CA MET A 12 -22.52 -48.96 -11.52
C MET A 12 -21.68 -48.53 -12.74
N VAL A 13 -21.59 -47.23 -12.97
CA VAL A 13 -20.60 -46.63 -13.87
C VAL A 13 -19.87 -45.54 -13.07
N ILE A 14 -18.85 -45.96 -12.34
CA ILE A 14 -17.87 -45.06 -11.73
C ILE A 14 -16.86 -44.71 -12.84
N LEU A 15 -17.07 -43.57 -13.48
CA LEU A 15 -16.09 -42.96 -14.40
C LEU A 15 -15.24 -41.97 -13.57
N ILE A 16 -14.15 -42.46 -12.97
CA ILE A 16 -13.14 -41.58 -12.37
C ILE A 16 -12.34 -40.97 -13.52
N VAL A 17 -12.76 -39.78 -13.95
CA VAL A 17 -11.94 -38.89 -14.77
C VAL A 17 -11.03 -38.15 -13.80
N SER A 18 -9.84 -38.69 -13.58
CA SER A 18 -8.76 -37.97 -12.91
C SER A 18 -8.22 -36.91 -13.87
N VAL A 19 -8.85 -35.73 -13.88
CA VAL A 19 -8.23 -34.51 -14.40
C VAL A 19 -7.17 -34.10 -13.39
N ALA A 20 -5.93 -34.54 -13.59
CA ALA A 20 -4.80 -33.87 -12.98
C ALA A 20 -4.68 -32.52 -13.69
N MET A 21 -5.35 -31.48 -13.15
CA MET A 21 -4.98 -30.12 -13.46
C MET A 21 -3.63 -29.88 -12.80
N THR A 22 -2.57 -30.03 -13.58
CA THR A 22 -1.29 -29.40 -13.30
C THR A 22 -1.55 -27.90 -13.39
N ALA A 23 -1.98 -27.30 -12.27
CA ALA A 23 -1.98 -25.86 -12.13
C ALA A 23 -0.50 -25.44 -12.02
N CYS A 24 0.10 -25.09 -13.15
CA CYS A 24 1.20 -24.13 -13.14
C CYS A 24 0.63 -22.82 -12.63
N THR A 25 0.69 -22.59 -11.32
CA THR A 25 0.34 -21.29 -10.74
C THR A 25 1.54 -20.37 -10.92
N SER A 26 1.69 -19.85 -12.13
CA SER A 26 2.50 -18.67 -12.40
C SER A 26 1.54 -17.62 -12.94
N SER A 27 0.81 -17.01 -12.03
CA SER A 27 0.00 -15.82 -12.24
C SER A 27 0.15 -14.97 -11.00
N ASP A 28 0.61 -13.74 -11.20
CA ASP A 28 0.94 -12.72 -10.21
C ASP A 28 -0.24 -12.39 -9.27
N GLU A 29 -0.48 -13.22 -8.26
CA GLU A 29 -1.21 -12.77 -7.07
C GLU A 29 -0.28 -11.85 -6.30
N LYS A 30 -0.52 -10.55 -6.40
CA LYS A 30 0.15 -9.55 -5.57
C LYS A 30 -0.12 -9.90 -4.10
N ASP A 31 0.96 -10.11 -3.34
CA ASP A 31 0.92 -10.40 -1.90
C ASP A 31 0.04 -9.34 -1.21
N GLU A 32 -0.88 -9.76 -0.33
CA GLU A 32 -1.73 -8.83 0.44
C GLU A 32 -0.87 -7.79 1.19
N ASN A 33 0.32 -8.19 1.66
CA ASN A 33 1.29 -7.27 2.27
C ASN A 33 1.80 -6.22 1.27
N GLU A 34 2.11 -6.63 0.04
CA GLU A 34 2.55 -5.71 -1.00
C GLU A 34 1.43 -4.73 -1.37
N THR A 35 0.17 -5.18 -1.33
CA THR A 35 -0.99 -4.30 -1.50
C THR A 35 -1.10 -3.27 -0.38
N THR A 36 -0.94 -3.66 0.89
CA THR A 36 -0.90 -2.72 2.02
C THR A 36 0.23 -1.70 1.85
N ILE A 37 1.43 -2.15 1.48
CA ILE A 37 2.59 -1.28 1.27
C ILE A 37 2.35 -0.30 0.13
N THR A 38 1.88 -0.78 -1.03
CA THR A 38 1.58 0.10 -2.17
C THR A 38 0.54 1.14 -1.80
N THR A 39 -0.55 0.73 -1.13
CA THR A 39 -1.61 1.66 -0.73
C THR A 39 -1.08 2.73 0.24
N PHE A 40 -0.21 2.34 1.17
CA PHE A 40 0.44 3.29 2.08
C PHE A 40 1.34 4.28 1.32
N LEU A 41 2.21 3.80 0.44
CA LEU A 41 3.15 4.64 -0.30
C LEU A 41 2.43 5.56 -1.30
N GLU A 42 1.36 5.09 -1.94
CA GLU A 42 0.49 5.93 -2.78
C GLU A 42 -0.11 7.08 -1.96
N LYS A 43 -0.57 6.82 -0.74
CA LYS A 43 -1.10 7.86 0.15
C LYS A 43 -0.03 8.84 0.62
N GLU A 44 1.18 8.36 0.92
CA GLU A 44 2.28 9.21 1.40
C GLU A 44 2.86 10.12 0.30
N PHE A 45 2.78 9.71 -0.97
CA PHE A 45 3.39 10.41 -2.11
C PHE A 45 2.40 10.96 -3.14
N THR A 46 1.10 10.92 -2.87
CA THR A 46 0.06 11.58 -3.69
C THR A 46 -0.56 12.71 -2.91
N GLY A 47 -0.54 13.92 -3.45
CA GLY A 47 -1.20 15.05 -2.82
C GLY A 47 -0.28 16.26 -2.59
N PRO A 48 -0.65 17.18 -1.69
CA PRO A 48 -1.87 17.14 -0.89
C PRO A 48 -3.12 17.39 -1.75
N ASP A 49 -4.21 16.68 -1.48
CA ASP A 49 -5.53 16.97 -2.06
C ASP A 49 -6.27 18.03 -1.23
N GLU A 50 -7.42 18.52 -1.68
CA GLU A 50 -8.13 19.60 -1.00
C GLU A 50 -8.58 19.23 0.42
N GLU A 51 -8.87 17.95 0.67
CA GLU A 51 -9.21 17.45 2.00
C GLU A 51 -8.00 17.55 2.94
N LEU A 52 -6.85 17.01 2.53
CA LEU A 52 -5.62 17.08 3.31
C LEU A 52 -5.16 18.53 3.49
N LYS A 53 -5.22 19.37 2.46
CA LYS A 53 -4.90 20.80 2.58
C LYS A 53 -5.78 21.47 3.61
N SER A 54 -7.09 21.23 3.59
CA SER A 54 -8.00 21.80 4.59
C SER A 54 -7.61 21.36 6.00
N ALA A 55 -7.30 20.06 6.18
CA ALA A 55 -6.90 19.52 7.47
C ALA A 55 -5.54 20.06 7.97
N LEU A 56 -4.56 20.23 7.07
CA LEU A 56 -3.22 20.75 7.38
C LEU A 56 -3.22 22.23 7.76
N ASN A 57 -4.15 23.01 7.20
CA ASN A 57 -4.23 24.46 7.38
C ASN A 57 -5.08 24.89 8.60
N GLU A 58 -5.63 23.95 9.37
CA GLU A 58 -6.24 24.24 10.67
C GLU A 58 -5.19 24.58 11.75
N GLU A 59 -5.57 25.39 12.74
CA GLU A 59 -4.64 25.82 13.79
C GLU A 59 -4.20 24.65 14.69
N GLY A 60 -2.88 24.47 14.83
CA GLY A 60 -2.27 23.47 15.70
C GLY A 60 -1.29 22.57 14.94
N ALA A 61 -0.43 21.84 15.67
CA ALA A 61 0.52 20.91 15.04
C ALA A 61 -0.18 19.67 14.45
N PHE A 62 -1.26 19.24 15.09
CA PHE A 62 -2.08 18.10 14.71
C PHE A 62 -3.55 18.38 15.07
N PRO A 63 -4.25 19.19 14.26
CA PRO A 63 -5.63 19.59 14.53
C PRO A 63 -6.60 18.40 14.36
N PRO A 64 -7.83 18.46 14.91
CA PRO A 64 -8.79 17.36 14.84
C PRO A 64 -9.15 16.91 13.42
N ALA A 65 -9.17 17.82 12.44
CA ALA A 65 -9.41 17.43 11.05
C ALA A 65 -8.27 16.57 10.49
N LEU A 66 -7.03 16.82 10.90
CA LEU A 66 -5.89 16.01 10.49
C LEU A 66 -5.87 14.65 11.19
N GLU A 67 -6.31 14.60 12.45
CA GLU A 67 -6.54 13.34 13.15
C GLU A 67 -7.58 12.48 12.43
N ALA A 68 -8.71 13.06 12.04
CA ALA A 68 -9.75 12.37 11.27
C ALA A 68 -9.23 11.86 9.91
N TYR A 69 -8.47 12.67 9.18
CA TYR A 69 -7.84 12.27 7.92
C TYR A 69 -6.90 11.07 8.11
N VAL A 70 -6.05 11.12 9.14
CA VAL A 70 -5.11 10.04 9.45
C VAL A 70 -5.85 8.77 9.85
N ASP A 71 -6.89 8.88 10.67
CA ASP A 71 -7.71 7.74 11.07
C ASP A 71 -8.42 7.07 9.88
N GLU A 72 -8.95 7.86 8.95
CA GLU A 72 -9.63 7.33 7.77
C GLU A 72 -8.65 6.63 6.81
N HIS A 73 -7.47 7.21 6.61
CA HIS A 73 -6.58 6.79 5.52
C HIS A 73 -5.41 5.90 5.94
N TYR A 74 -4.96 5.95 7.19
CA TYR A 74 -3.76 5.25 7.65
C TYR A 74 -4.06 4.14 8.68
N THR A 75 -5.01 4.32 9.60
CA THR A 75 -5.38 3.29 10.59
C THR A 75 -5.75 1.93 9.96
N PRO A 76 -6.38 1.86 8.77
CA PRO A 76 -6.59 0.59 8.06
C PRO A 76 -5.32 -0.10 7.56
N LEU A 77 -4.16 0.57 7.51
CA LEU A 77 -2.92 0.06 6.93
C LEU A 77 -1.84 -0.21 7.98
N VAL A 78 -1.89 0.48 9.11
CA VAL A 78 -0.84 0.47 10.13
C VAL A 78 -1.32 -0.19 11.42
N HIS A 79 -0.39 -0.73 12.21
CA HIS A 79 -0.71 -1.37 13.48
C HIS A 79 -0.91 -0.35 14.61
N ASP A 80 -0.09 0.70 14.60
CA ASP A 80 -0.05 1.74 15.63
C ASP A 80 0.11 3.10 14.94
N VAL A 81 -0.99 3.84 14.81
CA VAL A 81 -1.02 5.12 14.09
C VAL A 81 -0.30 6.23 14.86
N GLU A 82 -0.34 6.20 16.20
CA GLU A 82 0.35 7.17 17.04
C GLU A 82 1.86 7.05 16.85
N LYS A 83 2.38 5.82 16.80
CA LYS A 83 3.77 5.57 16.45
C LYS A 83 4.12 6.06 15.05
N MET A 84 3.24 5.85 14.06
CA MET A 84 3.49 6.33 12.69
C MET A 84 3.63 7.84 12.63
N ILE A 85 2.79 8.58 13.37
CA ILE A 85 2.86 10.03 13.47
C ILE A 85 4.14 10.48 14.18
N ASN A 86 4.42 9.92 15.36
CA ASN A 86 5.45 10.45 16.26
C ASN A 86 6.87 9.98 15.93
N GLU A 87 7.03 8.74 15.46
CA GLU A 87 8.34 8.14 15.19
C GLU A 87 8.66 8.05 13.69
N ASN A 88 7.68 7.66 12.86
CA ASN A 88 7.89 7.52 11.42
C ASN A 88 7.61 8.81 10.63
N GLN A 89 7.00 9.81 11.29
CA GLN A 89 6.72 11.13 10.72
C GLN A 89 5.95 11.05 9.40
N ILE A 90 4.91 10.21 9.35
CA ILE A 90 4.00 10.15 8.19
C ILE A 90 3.45 11.53 7.86
N LEU A 91 3.15 11.76 6.58
CA LEU A 91 2.72 13.03 6.01
C LEU A 91 3.79 14.13 5.95
N VAL A 92 5.05 13.88 6.33
CA VAL A 92 6.09 14.93 6.33
C VAL A 92 6.29 15.55 4.95
N PHE A 93 6.29 14.72 3.89
CA PHE A 93 6.43 15.22 2.52
C PHE A 93 5.22 16.03 2.08
N LEU A 94 4.01 15.56 2.41
CA LEU A 94 2.76 16.23 2.05
C LEU A 94 2.59 17.56 2.79
N ARG A 95 3.04 17.64 4.05
CA ARG A 95 3.11 18.89 4.82
C ARG A 95 4.06 19.90 4.19
N MET A 96 5.25 19.45 3.80
CA MET A 96 6.23 20.32 3.12
C MET A 96 5.72 20.76 1.75
N ALA A 97 5.04 19.86 1.03
CA ALA A 97 4.45 20.17 -0.25
C ALA A 97 3.33 21.20 -0.12
N ASP A 98 2.39 21.04 0.84
CA ASP A 98 1.34 22.03 1.12
C ASP A 98 1.93 23.40 1.45
N ALA A 99 2.86 23.44 2.41
CA ALA A 99 3.47 24.67 2.90
C ALA A 99 4.19 25.47 1.81
N ASN A 100 4.73 24.79 0.79
CA ASN A 100 5.53 25.42 -0.27
C ASN A 100 4.85 25.41 -1.65
N GLY A 101 3.59 24.99 -1.72
CA GLY A 101 2.78 25.00 -2.94
C GLY A 101 3.18 23.96 -3.98
N TYR A 102 3.73 22.83 -3.54
CA TYR A 102 4.03 21.68 -4.40
C TYR A 102 2.88 20.67 -4.45
N GLN A 103 2.83 19.91 -5.53
CA GLN A 103 2.03 18.70 -5.68
C GLN A 103 2.97 17.50 -5.87
N LEU A 104 2.68 16.39 -5.20
CA LEU A 104 3.36 15.11 -5.31
C LEU A 104 2.52 14.10 -6.09
N ASN A 105 3.19 13.28 -6.87
CA ASN A 105 2.60 12.16 -7.60
C ASN A 105 3.60 10.98 -7.63
N PRO A 106 3.20 9.77 -7.19
CA PRO A 106 4.08 8.62 -7.28
C PRO A 106 4.16 8.13 -8.73
N GLY A 107 5.38 7.98 -9.23
CA GLY A 107 5.71 7.36 -10.50
C GLY A 107 5.96 5.87 -10.34
N SER A 108 7.09 5.37 -10.85
CA SER A 108 7.44 3.96 -10.71
C SER A 108 7.67 3.57 -9.24
N MET A 109 7.14 2.42 -8.85
CA MET A 109 7.29 1.85 -7.52
C MET A 109 7.81 0.42 -7.62
N GLU A 110 8.90 0.14 -6.91
CA GLU A 110 9.43 -1.21 -6.74
C GLU A 110 9.33 -1.60 -5.27
N ILE A 111 8.72 -2.75 -4.99
CA ILE A 111 8.62 -3.31 -3.64
C ILE A 111 9.20 -4.72 -3.69
N LYS A 112 10.15 -5.01 -2.80
CA LYS A 112 10.87 -6.28 -2.79
C LYS A 112 10.88 -6.86 -1.39
N LYS A 113 10.30 -8.06 -1.22
CA LYS A 113 10.43 -8.82 0.03
C LYS A 113 11.91 -9.20 0.24
N VAL A 114 12.45 -8.84 1.39
CA VAL A 114 13.85 -9.14 1.76
C VAL A 114 13.95 -10.15 2.90
N GLU A 115 12.98 -10.14 3.80
CA GLU A 115 12.81 -11.15 4.86
C GLU A 115 11.31 -11.38 5.11
N ASP A 116 10.98 -12.26 6.04
CA ASP A 116 9.58 -12.44 6.40
C ASP A 116 9.00 -11.16 7.00
N HIS A 117 7.85 -10.73 6.48
CA HIS A 117 7.21 -9.45 6.79
C HIS A 117 8.14 -8.21 6.68
N ALA A 118 9.20 -8.25 5.87
CA ALA A 118 10.12 -7.14 5.66
C ALA A 118 10.34 -6.88 4.16
N TYR A 119 10.13 -5.64 3.75
CA TYR A 119 10.17 -5.22 2.36
C TYR A 119 11.03 -3.98 2.19
N GLU A 120 11.87 -3.97 1.16
CA GLU A 120 12.49 -2.75 0.66
C GLU A 120 11.56 -2.11 -0.37
N TYR A 121 11.52 -0.78 -0.40
CA TYR A 121 10.81 -0.04 -1.43
C TYR A 121 11.72 1.00 -2.08
N GLU A 122 11.46 1.27 -3.36
CA GLU A 122 11.92 2.45 -4.09
C GLU A 122 10.69 3.07 -4.78
N VAL A 123 10.45 4.36 -4.55
CA VAL A 123 9.41 5.14 -5.23
C VAL A 123 10.07 6.29 -5.95
N GLU A 124 9.85 6.40 -7.26
CA GLU A 124 10.10 7.65 -7.97
C GLU A 124 8.93 8.58 -7.68
N VAL A 125 9.20 9.73 -7.07
CA VAL A 125 8.19 10.73 -6.72
C VAL A 125 8.38 11.92 -7.64
N GLU A 126 7.37 12.21 -8.45
CA GLU A 126 7.27 13.46 -9.17
C GLU A 126 6.81 14.55 -8.21
N TYR A 127 7.46 15.71 -8.24
CA TYR A 127 7.04 16.89 -7.50
C TYR A 127 6.98 18.09 -8.44
N SER A 128 5.94 18.90 -8.31
CA SER A 128 5.69 20.02 -9.23
C SER A 128 5.19 21.27 -8.52
N LYS A 129 5.55 22.43 -9.06
CA LYS A 129 5.12 23.76 -8.59
C LYS A 129 4.89 24.64 -9.82
N GLY A 130 3.62 24.83 -10.19
CA GLY A 130 3.28 25.48 -11.45
C GLY A 130 3.66 24.62 -12.67
N GLU A 131 4.52 25.15 -13.54
CA GLU A 131 5.01 24.44 -14.75
C GLU A 131 6.33 23.69 -14.50
N ASP A 132 6.95 23.86 -13.33
CA ASP A 132 8.19 23.18 -12.98
C ASP A 132 7.88 21.76 -12.48
N HIS A 133 8.51 20.77 -13.13
CA HIS A 133 8.37 19.35 -12.81
C HIS A 133 9.73 18.71 -12.60
N HIS A 134 9.85 17.95 -11.53
CA HIS A 134 11.07 17.25 -11.17
C HIS A 134 10.75 15.90 -10.54
N THR A 135 11.78 15.07 -10.41
CA THR A 135 11.67 13.76 -9.76
C THR A 135 12.71 13.59 -8.66
N ALA A 136 12.37 12.80 -7.65
CA ALA A 136 13.26 12.30 -6.63
C ALA A 136 12.99 10.81 -6.40
N LYS A 137 14.00 10.05 -6.00
CA LYS A 137 13.84 8.64 -5.65
C LYS A 137 13.89 8.48 -4.15
N VAL A 138 12.82 7.97 -3.57
CA VAL A 138 12.69 7.71 -2.13
C VAL A 138 12.81 6.21 -1.88
N GLN A 139 13.68 5.83 -0.96
CA GLN A 139 14.01 4.46 -0.63
C GLN A 139 13.88 4.21 0.87
N GLY A 140 13.43 3.01 1.23
CA GLY A 140 13.32 2.62 2.64
C GLY A 140 13.04 1.15 2.86
N LEU A 141 12.80 0.80 4.13
CA LEU A 141 12.21 -0.49 4.51
C LEU A 141 10.87 -0.29 5.19
N ILE A 142 9.97 -1.21 4.92
CA ILE A 142 8.71 -1.36 5.64
C ILE A 142 8.67 -2.75 6.26
N ASN A 143 8.33 -2.80 7.55
CA ASN A 143 8.03 -4.03 8.26
C ASN A 143 6.54 -4.11 8.55
N LEU A 144 5.98 -5.32 8.45
CA LEU A 144 4.60 -5.63 8.77
C LEU A 144 4.53 -6.64 9.92
N ASN A 145 3.37 -6.76 10.56
CA ASN A 145 3.07 -7.85 11.47
C ASN A 145 2.43 -9.05 10.73
N GLU A 146 2.08 -10.10 11.47
CA GLU A 146 1.41 -11.30 10.94
C GLU A 146 0.02 -11.02 10.32
N GLU A 147 -0.60 -9.90 10.68
CA GLU A 147 -1.90 -9.45 10.15
C GLU A 147 -1.75 -8.58 8.89
N GLY A 148 -0.52 -8.38 8.40
CA GLY A 148 -0.24 -7.56 7.23
C GLY A 148 -0.40 -6.05 7.47
N LYS A 149 -0.31 -5.59 8.72
CA LYS A 149 -0.30 -4.18 9.11
C LYS A 149 1.11 -3.65 9.26
N ILE A 150 1.37 -2.44 8.80
CA ILE A 150 2.69 -1.79 8.90
C ILE A 150 3.01 -1.47 10.37
N VAL A 151 4.18 -1.89 10.83
CA VAL A 151 4.64 -1.67 12.22
C VAL A 151 5.80 -0.69 12.32
N THR A 152 6.60 -0.53 11.26
CA THR A 152 7.76 0.38 11.24
C THR A 152 8.14 0.72 9.81
N ILE A 153 8.51 1.97 9.59
CA ILE A 153 9.06 2.48 8.33
C ILE A 153 10.45 3.05 8.62
N ARG A 154 11.45 2.67 7.84
CA ARG A 154 12.81 3.22 7.98
C ARG A 154 13.20 3.87 6.66
N SER A 155 13.20 5.20 6.63
CA SER A 155 13.78 5.95 5.53
C SER A 155 15.28 5.62 5.44
N ARG A 156 15.74 5.34 4.22
CA ARG A 156 17.16 5.16 3.91
C ARG A 156 17.71 6.37 3.17
N ASP A 157 16.97 6.84 2.18
CA ASP A 157 17.31 7.97 1.33
C ASP A 157 16.00 8.55 0.78
N ASP A 158 15.82 9.86 0.84
CA ASP A 158 14.68 10.56 0.24
C ASP A 158 15.02 11.19 -1.11
N GLY A 159 16.23 10.97 -1.63
CA GLY A 159 16.70 11.58 -2.88
C GLY A 159 16.78 13.11 -2.80
N GLY A 160 16.88 13.66 -1.59
CA GLY A 160 16.81 15.08 -1.28
C GLY A 160 15.41 15.67 -1.41
N LEU A 161 14.35 14.86 -1.48
CA LEU A 161 12.98 15.34 -1.70
C LEU A 161 12.58 16.37 -0.63
N LEU A 162 12.88 16.14 0.66
CA LEU A 162 12.55 17.13 1.70
C LEU A 162 13.27 18.47 1.50
N GLU A 163 14.54 18.45 1.10
CA GLU A 163 15.32 19.65 0.84
C GLU A 163 14.72 20.44 -0.34
N LYS A 164 14.40 19.74 -1.43
CA LYS A 164 13.81 20.34 -2.64
C LYS A 164 12.42 20.94 -2.40
N LEU A 165 11.62 20.32 -1.53
CA LEU A 165 10.29 20.84 -1.17
C LEU A 165 10.37 22.08 -0.26
N ALA A 166 11.54 22.38 0.33
CA ALA A 166 11.75 23.54 1.17
C ALA A 166 12.20 24.80 0.40
N GLU A 167 12.31 24.72 -0.93
CA GLU A 167 12.74 25.81 -1.83
C GLU A 167 11.56 26.67 -2.36
#